data_AF-A0A8T6TP91-F1
#
_entry.id   AF-A0A8T6TP91-F1
#
_cell.length_a   1.000
_cell.length_b   1.000
_cell.length_c   1.000
_cell.angle_alpha   90.00
_cell.angle_beta   90.00
_cell.angle_gamma   90.00
#
_symmetry.space_group_name_H-M   'P 1'
#
loop_
_entity.id
_entity.type
_entity.pdbx_description
1 polymer ?
#
loop_
_entity_poly.entity_id
_entity_poly.type
_entity_poly.pdbx_seq_one_letter_code
_entity_poly.pdbx_strand_id
1 'polypeptide(L)'
;MRNKGWTLGIIVLASLAFVAVALALVATPAHASITGTPLPSYGNDWNITQDTTVLGESIKLQGDIIVNPGVTLKIRNTEVKFNSSSMGEHGIFIDSDSSSGDGVVELDDCTIRSDYDDYGWYCEVWGSLKITKARLYNVEDGIWVYSDNVDIANMTLYAQGRYGMNILHGDPKIVDSDIFAKGYSGSTVTGIRLFGNSSDRAAPTFKGVTLKVYRNDDIYSTSSSTYINFNMIGLDSYYGQFTKLEGLEIHFEATADVMVNYTGGPRVYAYFDALGIYLGGGTILGGMDITISGSLYHIDA
;
A
#
# COMPACT_ATOMS: atom_id res chain seq x y z
N MET A 1 4.30 -14.00 56.51
CA MET A 1 5.20 -13.16 55.69
C MET A 1 4.73 -13.21 54.23
N ARG A 2 3.78 -12.37 53.81
CA ARG A 2 3.26 -12.39 52.43
C ARG A 2 2.61 -11.07 51.94
N ASN A 3 2.89 -9.93 52.60
CA ASN A 3 2.23 -8.64 52.29
C ASN A 3 3.18 -7.52 51.79
N LYS A 4 4.50 -7.74 51.70
CA LYS A 4 5.46 -6.67 51.36
C LYS A 4 5.73 -6.50 49.85
N GLY A 5 5.41 -7.50 49.02
CA GLY A 5 5.65 -7.45 47.57
C GLY A 5 4.62 -6.65 46.77
N TRP A 6 3.39 -6.54 47.27
CA TRP A 6 2.28 -5.89 46.56
C TRP A 6 2.36 -4.36 46.61
N THR A 7 2.86 -3.81 47.71
CA THR A 7 2.97 -2.35 47.90
C THR A 7 4.03 -1.72 47.00
N LEU A 8 5.12 -2.44 46.72
CA LEU A 8 6.18 -1.97 45.80
C LEU A 8 5.72 -1.96 44.34
N GLY A 9 4.93 -2.95 43.91
CA GLY A 9 4.40 -3.01 42.54
C GLY A 9 3.45 -1.85 42.22
N ILE A 10 2.60 -1.47 43.18
CA ILE A 10 1.64 -0.36 43.01
C ILE A 10 2.35 1.00 42.90
N ILE A 11 3.42 1.23 43.68
CA ILE A 11 4.19 2.49 43.65
C ILE A 11 4.93 2.64 42.32
N VAL A 12 5.51 1.56 41.79
CA VAL A 12 6.21 1.57 40.49
C VAL A 12 5.24 1.83 39.34
N LEU A 13 4.07 1.19 39.34
CA LEU A 13 3.01 1.43 38.35
C LEU A 13 2.47 2.86 38.40
N ALA A 14 2.22 3.40 39.61
CA ALA A 14 1.76 4.78 39.78
C ALA A 14 2.80 5.80 39.30
N SER A 15 4.09 5.51 39.54
CA SER A 15 5.20 6.37 39.12
C SER A 15 5.38 6.36 37.59
N LEU A 16 5.26 5.19 36.95
CA LEU A 16 5.25 5.06 35.48
C LEU A 16 4.07 5.78 34.84
N ALA A 17 2.87 5.65 35.42
CA ALA A 17 1.69 6.37 34.96
C ALA A 17 1.87 7.89 35.09
N PHE A 18 2.48 8.37 36.17
CA PHE A 18 2.73 9.80 36.38
C PHE A 18 3.78 10.36 35.39
N VAL A 19 4.82 9.59 35.08
CA VAL A 19 5.82 9.96 34.06
C VAL A 19 5.19 10.02 32.67
N ALA A 20 4.31 9.07 32.31
CA ALA A 20 3.60 9.09 31.03
C ALA A 20 2.66 10.31 30.90
N VAL A 21 1.94 10.66 31.96
CA VAL A 21 1.06 11.85 31.99
C VAL A 21 1.87 13.15 31.93
N ALA A 22 2.99 13.23 32.65
CA ALA A 22 3.87 14.39 32.62
C ALA A 22 4.52 14.59 31.23
N LEU A 23 4.92 13.51 30.55
CA LEU A 23 5.43 13.57 29.17
C LEU A 23 4.34 14.02 28.18
N ALA A 24 3.09 13.60 28.37
CA ALA A 24 1.97 14.05 27.55
C ALA A 24 1.63 15.54 27.76
N LEU A 25 1.84 16.08 28.96
CA LEU A 25 1.59 17.50 29.29
C LEU A 25 2.69 18.46 28.82
N VAL A 26 3.94 17.97 28.69
CA VAL A 26 5.09 18.78 28.23
C VAL A 26 5.30 18.67 26.72
N ALA A 27 4.64 17.72 26.05
CA ALA A 27 4.56 17.68 24.60
C ALA A 27 3.69 18.85 24.11
N THR A 28 4.32 20.02 23.89
CA THR A 28 3.72 21.07 23.06
C THR A 28 3.31 20.43 21.73
N PRO A 29 2.08 20.66 21.22
CA PRO A 29 1.69 20.15 19.92
C PRO A 29 2.74 20.61 18.92
N ALA A 30 3.30 19.67 18.14
CA ALA A 30 4.23 20.02 17.09
C ALA A 30 3.54 21.06 16.20
N HIS A 31 4.15 22.24 16.07
CA HIS A 31 3.60 23.29 15.23
C HIS A 31 3.60 22.80 13.79
N ALA A 32 2.42 22.87 13.17
CA ALA A 32 2.27 22.58 11.77
C ALA A 32 3.16 23.54 10.96
N SER A 33 3.93 23.01 9.99
CA SER A 33 4.85 23.81 9.21
C SER A 33 5.16 23.20 7.85
N ILE A 34 5.46 24.07 6.89
CA ILE A 34 5.98 23.73 5.56
C ILE A 34 7.25 24.57 5.32
N THR A 35 8.35 23.91 4.99
CA THR A 35 9.61 24.53 4.58
C THR A 35 10.00 24.04 3.19
N GLY A 36 10.81 24.79 2.46
CA GLY A 36 11.24 24.39 1.11
C GLY A 36 10.30 24.93 0.05
N THR A 37 9.83 24.08 -0.86
CA THR A 37 8.89 24.47 -1.92
C THR A 37 7.52 24.78 -1.31
N PRO A 38 6.96 25.99 -1.51
CA PRO A 38 5.64 26.34 -0.99
C PRO A 38 4.54 25.51 -1.69
N LEU A 39 3.39 25.36 -1.03
CA LEU A 39 2.22 24.73 -1.65
C LEU A 39 1.84 25.43 -2.96
N PRO A 40 1.40 24.69 -3.99
CA PRO A 40 0.97 25.27 -5.24
C PRO A 40 -0.38 25.97 -5.07
N SER A 41 -0.71 26.86 -6.00
CA SER A 41 -2.09 27.31 -6.17
C SER A 41 -2.98 26.12 -6.54
N TYR A 42 -4.18 26.08 -5.98
CA TYR A 42 -5.17 25.04 -6.24
C TYR A 42 -5.37 24.78 -7.75
N GLY A 43 -5.36 23.51 -8.16
CA GLY A 43 -5.46 23.11 -9.56
C GLY A 43 -4.11 22.94 -10.29
N ASN A 44 -2.98 23.11 -9.61
CA ASN A 44 -1.64 22.91 -10.19
C ASN A 44 -0.85 21.85 -9.45
N ASP A 45 0.11 21.27 -10.16
CA ASP A 45 1.07 20.32 -9.61
C ASP A 45 2.02 20.99 -8.62
N TRP A 46 2.31 20.27 -7.55
CA TRP A 46 3.34 20.62 -6.58
C TRP A 46 4.70 20.08 -7.02
N ASN A 47 5.42 20.90 -7.77
CA ASN A 47 6.77 20.58 -8.22
C ASN A 47 7.79 20.87 -7.11
N ILE A 48 8.28 19.83 -6.45
CA ILE A 48 9.30 19.93 -5.40
C ILE A 48 10.65 20.18 -6.07
N THR A 49 11.19 21.39 -5.88
CA THR A 49 12.42 21.88 -6.55
C THR A 49 13.56 22.14 -5.57
N GLN A 50 13.29 22.02 -4.28
CA GLN A 50 14.28 22.10 -3.20
C GLN A 50 13.82 21.21 -2.05
N ASP A 51 14.73 20.87 -1.14
CA ASP A 51 14.40 20.06 0.03
C ASP A 51 13.22 20.66 0.80
N THR A 52 12.15 19.88 0.90
CA THR A 52 10.86 20.29 1.40
C THR A 52 10.44 19.40 2.55
N THR A 53 9.96 20.01 3.63
CA THR A 53 9.42 19.29 4.78
C THR A 53 8.05 19.82 5.10
N VAL A 54 7.10 18.91 5.24
CA VAL A 54 5.74 19.13 5.72
C VAL A 54 5.59 18.39 7.04
N LEU A 55 5.19 19.11 8.08
CA LEU A 55 5.03 18.55 9.42
C LEU A 55 3.70 18.99 10.01
N GLY A 56 2.88 18.05 10.50
CA GLY A 56 1.69 18.38 11.30
C GLY A 56 0.54 19.06 10.56
N GLU A 57 0.57 19.09 9.22
CA GLU A 57 -0.39 19.84 8.39
C GLU A 57 -1.52 18.93 7.85
N SER A 58 -2.60 19.56 7.38
CA SER A 58 -3.58 18.90 6.52
C SER A 58 -3.57 19.60 5.16
N ILE A 59 -3.05 18.92 4.14
CA ILE A 59 -2.92 19.44 2.79
C ILE A 59 -4.03 18.87 1.90
N LYS A 60 -4.64 19.75 1.10
CA LYS A 60 -5.52 19.36 0.00
C LYS A 60 -4.90 19.80 -1.33
N LEU A 61 -4.75 18.88 -2.27
CA LEU A 61 -4.16 19.09 -3.59
C LEU A 61 -5.16 18.78 -4.70
N GLN A 62 -5.07 19.49 -5.81
CA GLN A 62 -5.75 19.16 -7.07
C GLN A 62 -4.69 19.26 -8.17
N GLY A 63 -3.81 18.28 -8.21
CA GLY A 63 -2.58 18.24 -9.00
C GLY A 63 -1.61 17.24 -8.40
N ASP A 64 -0.58 16.88 -9.17
CA ASP A 64 0.41 15.89 -8.78
C ASP A 64 1.44 16.45 -7.80
N ILE A 65 2.01 15.58 -6.96
CA ILE A 65 3.28 15.86 -6.29
C ILE A 65 4.38 15.29 -7.17
N ILE A 66 5.20 16.17 -7.74
CA ILE A 66 6.33 15.80 -8.59
C ILE A 66 7.61 16.10 -7.82
N VAL A 67 8.33 15.05 -7.43
CA VAL A 67 9.60 15.19 -6.70
C VAL A 67 10.75 15.06 -7.68
N ASN A 68 11.40 16.19 -7.96
CA ASN A 68 12.46 16.27 -8.95
C ASN A 68 13.73 15.53 -8.48
N PRO A 69 14.60 15.13 -9.43
CA PRO A 69 15.90 14.56 -9.12
C PRO A 69 16.75 15.41 -8.17
N GLY A 70 17.41 14.78 -7.20
CA GLY A 70 18.39 15.42 -6.31
C GLY A 70 17.80 16.20 -5.13
N VAL A 71 16.47 16.20 -4.95
CA VAL A 71 15.80 16.87 -3.82
C VAL A 71 14.94 15.89 -3.01
N THR A 72 14.71 16.23 -1.75
CA THR A 72 13.92 15.41 -0.83
C THR A 72 12.61 16.09 -0.43
N LEU A 73 11.49 15.35 -0.51
CA LEU A 73 10.23 15.69 0.13
C LEU A 73 10.03 14.82 1.38
N LYS A 74 9.84 15.45 2.54
CA LYS A 74 9.51 14.77 3.81
C LYS A 74 8.11 15.15 4.24
N ILE A 75 7.23 14.18 4.40
CA ILE A 75 5.86 14.36 4.88
C ILE A 75 5.72 13.62 6.21
N ARG A 76 5.48 14.36 7.29
CA ARG A 76 5.48 13.82 8.66
C ARG A 76 4.27 14.24 9.46
N ASN A 77 3.61 13.31 10.15
CA ASN A 77 2.42 13.61 10.98
C ASN A 77 1.38 14.45 10.22
N THR A 78 1.23 14.22 8.92
CA THR A 78 0.47 15.08 7.99
C THR A 78 -0.59 14.24 7.30
N GLU A 79 -1.74 14.84 7.01
CA GLU A 79 -2.74 14.26 6.11
C GLU A 79 -2.65 14.95 4.74
N VAL A 80 -2.46 14.20 3.65
CA VAL A 80 -2.52 14.69 2.27
C VAL A 80 -3.75 14.11 1.59
N LYS A 81 -4.56 14.99 1.00
CA LYS A 81 -5.77 14.64 0.25
C LYS A 81 -5.66 15.09 -1.18
N PHE A 82 -5.70 14.14 -2.10
CA PHE A 82 -5.87 14.41 -3.52
C PHE A 82 -7.35 14.57 -3.84
N ASN A 83 -7.71 15.71 -4.43
CA ASN A 83 -9.05 16.00 -4.92
C ASN A 83 -9.22 15.45 -6.34
N SER A 84 -9.12 14.12 -6.47
CA SER A 84 -9.27 13.40 -7.74
C SER A 84 -10.74 13.33 -8.15
N SER A 85 -11.03 13.55 -9.43
CA SER A 85 -12.35 13.41 -10.04
C SER A 85 -12.49 12.15 -10.91
N SER A 86 -11.38 11.47 -11.15
CA SER A 86 -11.31 10.19 -11.82
C SER A 86 -10.21 9.31 -11.22
N MET A 87 -10.29 8.01 -11.49
CA MET A 87 -9.30 7.05 -11.03
C MET A 87 -7.93 7.40 -11.62
N GLY A 88 -6.91 7.59 -10.77
CA GLY A 88 -5.54 7.82 -11.24
C GLY A 88 -5.20 9.23 -11.66
N GLU A 89 -6.11 10.20 -11.46
CA GLU A 89 -5.92 11.55 -12.00
C GLU A 89 -4.75 12.30 -11.38
N HIS A 90 -4.48 12.04 -10.09
CA HIS A 90 -3.43 12.72 -9.34
C HIS A 90 -2.61 11.71 -8.55
N GLY A 91 -1.40 12.09 -8.16
CA GLY A 91 -0.55 11.18 -7.41
C GLY A 91 0.76 11.74 -6.92
N ILE A 92 1.65 10.80 -6.61
CA ILE A 92 3.05 11.09 -6.27
C ILE A 92 3.91 10.45 -7.34
N PHE A 93 4.63 11.31 -8.06
CA PHE A 93 5.66 10.92 -9.01
C PHE A 93 7.03 11.25 -8.44
N ILE A 94 7.84 10.22 -8.18
CA ILE A 94 9.20 10.36 -7.65
C ILE A 94 10.16 10.12 -8.80
N ASP A 95 10.74 11.19 -9.32
CA ASP A 95 11.60 11.13 -10.49
C ASP A 95 13.03 10.70 -10.14
N SER A 96 13.78 10.25 -11.14
CA SER A 96 15.22 9.95 -11.04
C SER A 96 15.93 10.41 -12.29
N ASP A 97 17.13 10.97 -12.14
CA ASP A 97 17.97 11.32 -13.27
C ASP A 97 19.43 10.90 -13.04
N SER A 98 20.05 10.34 -14.09
CA SER A 98 21.42 9.83 -14.02
C SER A 98 22.48 10.89 -13.65
N SER A 99 22.20 12.18 -13.91
CA SER A 99 23.13 13.28 -13.64
C SER A 99 22.87 13.97 -12.31
N SER A 100 21.63 13.99 -11.84
CA SER A 100 21.20 14.72 -10.65
C SER A 100 20.86 13.82 -9.45
N GLY A 101 20.84 12.49 -9.65
CA GLY A 101 20.49 11.50 -8.65
C GLY A 101 18.98 11.27 -8.55
N ASP A 102 18.55 10.65 -7.45
CA ASP A 102 17.14 10.33 -7.22
C ASP A 102 16.42 11.52 -6.57
N GLY A 103 15.17 11.75 -6.96
CA GLY A 103 14.21 12.42 -6.09
C GLY A 103 13.88 11.50 -4.93
N VAL A 104 13.71 12.04 -3.72
CA VAL A 104 13.50 11.23 -2.51
C VAL A 104 12.20 11.63 -1.83
N VAL A 105 11.32 10.67 -1.55
CA VAL A 105 10.15 10.88 -0.68
C VAL A 105 10.32 10.11 0.63
N GLU A 106 10.19 10.81 1.75
CA GLU A 106 10.09 10.23 3.09
C GLU A 106 8.69 10.46 3.66
N LEU A 107 7.93 9.38 3.85
CA LEU A 107 6.63 9.38 4.51
C LEU A 107 6.78 8.82 5.93
N ASP A 108 6.48 9.62 6.96
CA ASP A 108 6.65 9.21 8.36
C ASP A 108 5.39 9.54 9.19
N ASP A 109 4.71 8.51 9.68
CA ASP A 109 3.47 8.61 10.47
C ASP A 109 2.44 9.57 9.84
N CYS A 110 2.25 9.46 8.52
CA CYS A 110 1.36 10.30 7.74
C CYS A 110 0.19 9.51 7.14
N THR A 111 -0.81 10.22 6.63
CA THR A 111 -1.91 9.63 5.87
C THR A 111 -2.00 10.28 4.51
N ILE A 112 -2.06 9.49 3.43
CA ILE A 112 -2.26 9.98 2.07
C ILE A 112 -3.47 9.29 1.48
N ARG A 113 -4.40 10.06 0.92
CA ARG A 113 -5.65 9.52 0.39
C ARG A 113 -6.25 10.40 -0.69
N SER A 114 -7.27 9.88 -1.35
CA SER A 114 -8.21 10.69 -2.13
C SER A 114 -9.32 11.29 -1.26
N ASP A 115 -9.87 12.42 -1.68
CA ASP A 115 -11.09 13.01 -1.10
C ASP A 115 -12.36 12.25 -1.51
N TYR A 116 -12.30 11.50 -2.61
CA TYR A 116 -13.39 10.67 -3.10
C TYR A 116 -12.95 9.21 -3.05
N ASP A 117 -13.56 8.43 -2.16
CA ASP A 117 -13.12 7.05 -1.92
C ASP A 117 -13.18 6.16 -3.17
N ASP A 118 -14.11 6.46 -4.08
CA ASP A 118 -14.27 5.76 -5.36
C ASP A 118 -13.19 6.12 -6.39
N TYR A 119 -12.41 7.19 -6.19
CA TYR A 119 -11.40 7.69 -7.14
C TYR A 119 -10.02 7.67 -6.50
N GLY A 120 -9.11 6.91 -7.09
CA GLY A 120 -7.78 6.72 -6.55
C GLY A 120 -6.77 7.77 -6.97
N TRP A 121 -5.60 7.64 -6.35
CA TRP A 121 -4.40 8.40 -6.71
C TRP A 121 -3.26 7.42 -7.04
N TYR A 122 -2.37 7.79 -7.96
CA TYR A 122 -1.27 6.91 -8.38
C TYR A 122 -0.01 7.15 -7.55
N CYS A 123 0.86 6.15 -7.45
CA CYS A 123 2.18 6.30 -6.86
C CYS A 123 3.24 5.63 -7.73
N GLU A 124 4.10 6.43 -8.36
CA GLU A 124 5.18 5.96 -9.22
C GLU A 124 6.55 6.33 -8.64
N VAL A 125 7.42 5.32 -8.55
CA VAL A 125 8.72 5.43 -7.89
C VAL A 125 9.84 5.11 -8.85
N TRP A 126 10.36 6.13 -9.52
CA TRP A 126 11.60 6.06 -10.31
C TRP A 126 12.83 6.43 -9.46
N GLY A 127 12.67 7.36 -8.52
CA GLY A 127 13.69 7.73 -7.52
C GLY A 127 13.62 6.87 -6.25
N SER A 128 13.78 7.48 -5.07
CA SER A 128 13.80 6.79 -3.78
C SER A 128 12.54 7.03 -2.96
N LEU A 129 12.01 5.97 -2.36
CA LEU A 129 10.85 6.01 -1.47
C LEU A 129 11.20 5.39 -0.12
N LYS A 130 10.99 6.15 0.94
CA LYS A 130 11.06 5.67 2.32
C LYS A 130 9.73 5.86 3.02
N ILE A 131 9.18 4.78 3.56
CA ILE A 131 7.94 4.82 4.32
C ILE A 131 8.18 4.27 5.72
N THR A 132 7.72 4.99 6.73
CA THR A 132 7.69 4.56 8.13
C THR A 132 6.33 4.89 8.71
N LYS A 133 5.52 3.88 9.05
CA LYS A 133 4.22 4.07 9.72
C LYS A 133 3.19 4.90 8.94
N ALA A 134 3.29 4.98 7.62
CA ALA A 134 2.30 5.70 6.82
C ALA A 134 1.08 4.84 6.49
N ARG A 135 -0.06 5.51 6.31
CA ARG A 135 -1.31 4.92 5.83
C ARG A 135 -1.65 5.49 4.46
N LEU A 136 -1.70 4.65 3.45
CA LEU A 136 -1.99 5.03 2.07
C LEU A 136 -3.35 4.46 1.69
N TYR A 137 -4.32 5.32 1.42
CA TYR A 137 -5.69 4.90 1.08
C TYR A 137 -6.01 5.20 -0.37
N ASN A 138 -6.78 4.33 -1.00
CA ASN A 138 -7.35 4.52 -2.32
C ASN A 138 -6.26 4.71 -3.39
N VAL A 139 -5.15 3.96 -3.29
CA VAL A 139 -4.06 4.05 -4.28
C VAL A 139 -4.45 3.26 -5.53
N GLU A 140 -4.58 3.91 -6.68
CA GLU A 140 -4.89 3.23 -7.93
C GLU A 140 -3.72 2.32 -8.33
N ASP A 141 -4.02 1.05 -8.56
CA ASP A 141 -3.08 0.02 -8.97
C ASP A 141 -1.85 -0.08 -8.05
N GLY A 142 -2.00 0.38 -6.81
CA GLY A 142 -0.97 0.25 -5.78
C GLY A 142 0.27 1.13 -6.02
N ILE A 143 1.40 0.70 -5.47
CA ILE A 143 2.68 1.39 -5.67
C ILE A 143 3.43 0.76 -6.84
N TRP A 144 3.79 1.56 -7.82
CA TRP A 144 4.60 1.16 -8.97
C TRP A 144 6.07 1.49 -8.70
N VAL A 145 6.90 0.45 -8.65
CA VAL A 145 8.32 0.58 -8.28
C VAL A 145 9.20 0.28 -9.48
N TYR A 146 10.00 1.27 -9.86
CA TYR A 146 11.00 1.21 -10.92
C TYR A 146 12.44 1.40 -10.39
N SER A 147 12.62 1.37 -9.06
CA SER A 147 13.88 1.73 -8.38
C SER A 147 14.29 0.72 -7.31
N ASP A 148 15.61 0.55 -7.14
CA ASP A 148 16.22 -0.24 -6.07
C ASP A 148 16.19 0.48 -4.70
N ASN A 149 15.96 1.78 -4.68
CA ASN A 149 16.08 2.61 -3.47
C ASN A 149 14.75 2.77 -2.74
N VAL A 150 14.13 1.66 -2.37
CA VAL A 150 12.82 1.64 -1.68
C VAL A 150 12.90 0.87 -0.36
N ASP A 151 12.61 1.55 0.75
CA ASP A 151 12.55 0.98 2.11
C ASP A 151 11.22 1.33 2.80
N ILE A 152 10.37 0.33 3.01
CA ILE A 152 9.03 0.47 3.55
C ILE A 152 8.95 -0.33 4.85
N ALA A 153 8.52 0.34 5.92
CA ALA A 153 8.34 -0.29 7.23
C ALA A 153 7.05 0.16 7.90
N ASN A 154 6.31 -0.78 8.49
CA ASN A 154 5.10 -0.49 9.26
C ASN A 154 4.02 0.26 8.46
N MET A 155 3.96 0.02 7.15
CA MET A 155 2.99 0.68 6.27
C MET A 155 1.64 -0.05 6.31
N THR A 156 0.55 0.69 6.16
CA THR A 156 -0.73 0.13 5.73
C THR A 156 -1.09 0.71 4.36
N LEU A 157 -1.24 -0.14 3.36
CA LEU A 157 -1.63 0.25 2.00
C LEU A 157 -2.99 -0.33 1.65
N TYR A 158 -3.94 0.53 1.28
CA TYR A 158 -5.22 0.17 0.69
C TYR A 158 -5.21 0.57 -0.78
N ALA A 159 -4.81 -0.38 -1.63
CA ALA A 159 -4.81 -0.23 -3.06
C ALA A 159 -6.16 -0.66 -3.66
N GLN A 160 -6.54 0.02 -4.74
CA GLN A 160 -7.70 -0.30 -5.55
C GLN A 160 -7.29 -0.48 -7.00
N GLY A 161 -7.87 -1.48 -7.66
CA GLY A 161 -7.52 -1.90 -9.01
C GLY A 161 -6.75 -3.22 -9.05
N ARG A 162 -5.70 -3.26 -9.87
CA ARG A 162 -5.05 -4.50 -10.30
C ARG A 162 -3.99 -4.99 -9.34
N TYR A 163 -3.28 -4.08 -8.66
CA TYR A 163 -2.11 -4.43 -7.85
C TYR A 163 -2.18 -3.79 -6.48
N GLY A 164 -1.68 -4.48 -5.45
CA GLY A 164 -1.26 -3.84 -4.21
C GLY A 164 0.10 -3.16 -4.41
N MET A 165 1.05 -3.87 -5.01
CA MET A 165 2.30 -3.29 -5.50
C MET A 165 2.72 -3.93 -6.81
N ASN A 166 3.28 -3.13 -7.71
CA ASN A 166 3.84 -3.56 -8.98
C ASN A 166 5.34 -3.22 -9.02
N ILE A 167 6.19 -4.18 -8.65
CA ILE A 167 7.63 -4.02 -8.57
C ILE A 167 8.24 -4.46 -9.90
N LEU A 168 8.47 -3.47 -10.76
CA LEU A 168 8.96 -3.68 -12.12
C LEU A 168 10.48 -3.78 -12.12
N HIS A 169 11.15 -2.82 -11.47
CA HIS A 169 12.58 -2.82 -11.19
C HIS A 169 12.79 -2.56 -9.69
N GLY A 170 13.97 -2.84 -9.13
CA GLY A 170 14.17 -2.66 -7.70
C GLY A 170 14.27 -3.91 -6.84
N ASP A 171 15.16 -3.93 -5.86
CA ASP A 171 15.14 -4.94 -4.80
C ASP A 171 14.65 -4.32 -3.49
N PRO A 172 13.38 -3.88 -3.41
CA PRO A 172 12.88 -3.12 -2.27
C PRO A 172 12.92 -3.94 -0.99
N LYS A 173 13.05 -3.23 0.13
CA LYS A 173 12.87 -3.79 1.46
C LYS A 173 11.51 -3.39 2.00
N ILE A 174 10.67 -4.38 2.32
CA ILE A 174 9.34 -4.18 2.87
C ILE A 174 9.19 -5.01 4.13
N VAL A 175 8.94 -4.35 5.25
CA VAL A 175 8.90 -5.00 6.57
C VAL A 175 7.67 -4.59 7.38
N ASP A 176 7.12 -5.55 8.12
CA ASP A 176 6.06 -5.36 9.13
C ASP A 176 4.87 -4.54 8.58
N SER A 177 4.45 -4.81 7.34
CA SER A 177 3.49 -3.97 6.60
C SER A 177 2.26 -4.77 6.15
N ASP A 178 1.11 -4.10 6.12
CA ASP A 178 -0.15 -4.67 5.62
C ASP A 178 -0.50 -4.06 4.25
N ILE A 179 -0.70 -4.91 3.26
CA ILE A 179 -1.07 -4.53 1.89
C ILE A 179 -2.42 -5.14 1.56
N PHE A 180 -3.40 -4.29 1.32
CA PHE A 180 -4.76 -4.62 0.92
C PHE A 180 -4.90 -4.28 -0.56
N ALA A 181 -5.09 -5.28 -1.42
CA ALA A 181 -5.28 -5.11 -2.85
C ALA A 181 -6.72 -5.45 -3.22
N LYS A 182 -7.50 -4.45 -3.66
CA LYS A 182 -8.91 -4.59 -4.06
C LYS A 182 -9.08 -4.56 -5.57
N GLY A 183 -9.67 -5.60 -6.17
CA GLY A 183 -10.04 -5.62 -7.58
C GLY A 183 -11.17 -4.69 -7.99
N TYR A 184 -11.19 -4.31 -9.27
CA TYR A 184 -12.43 -3.94 -9.95
C TYR A 184 -13.13 -5.18 -10.49
N SER A 185 -14.43 -5.07 -10.77
CA SER A 185 -15.14 -6.18 -11.42
C SER A 185 -14.52 -6.50 -12.78
N GLY A 186 -14.30 -7.79 -13.03
CA GLY A 186 -13.70 -8.31 -14.25
C GLY A 186 -12.17 -8.25 -14.31
N SER A 187 -11.48 -7.67 -13.32
CA SER A 187 -10.01 -7.62 -13.30
C SER A 187 -9.38 -8.79 -12.53
N THR A 188 -8.16 -9.17 -12.92
CA THR A 188 -7.28 -9.94 -12.03
C THR A 188 -6.73 -9.00 -10.96
N VAL A 189 -6.74 -9.45 -9.71
CA VAL A 189 -6.21 -8.73 -8.56
C VAL A 189 -4.95 -9.42 -8.09
N THR A 190 -3.88 -8.68 -7.92
CA THR A 190 -2.60 -9.22 -7.47
C THR A 190 -2.11 -8.45 -6.24
N GLY A 191 -1.78 -9.14 -5.15
CA GLY A 191 -1.21 -8.50 -3.96
C GLY A 191 0.11 -7.81 -4.29
N ILE A 192 1.11 -8.60 -4.68
CA ILE A 192 2.40 -8.10 -5.17
C ILE A 192 2.72 -8.74 -6.50
N ARG A 193 3.09 -7.92 -7.48
CA ARG A 193 3.71 -8.36 -8.73
C ARG A 193 5.20 -8.04 -8.71
N LEU A 194 6.02 -9.05 -9.04
CA LEU A 194 7.46 -8.96 -9.23
C LEU A 194 7.78 -9.23 -10.69
N PHE A 195 8.35 -8.24 -11.38
CA PHE A 195 8.83 -8.39 -12.73
C PHE A 195 10.36 -8.50 -12.74
N GLY A 196 10.88 -9.56 -13.34
CA GLY A 196 12.31 -9.72 -13.59
C GLY A 196 12.64 -9.45 -15.05
N ASN A 197 13.73 -8.71 -15.30
CA ASN A 197 14.23 -8.43 -16.66
C ASN A 197 15.60 -9.10 -16.95
N SER A 198 16.18 -9.85 -16.02
CA SER A 198 17.47 -10.52 -16.19
C SER A 198 17.67 -11.70 -15.23
N SER A 199 18.66 -12.55 -15.52
CA SER A 199 18.90 -13.84 -14.87
C SER A 199 19.61 -13.79 -13.50
N ASP A 200 19.87 -12.63 -12.90
CA ASP A 200 20.59 -12.54 -11.60
C ASP A 200 20.20 -11.26 -10.84
N ARG A 201 18.96 -11.18 -10.33
CA ARG A 201 18.53 -10.05 -9.48
C ARG A 201 18.45 -10.49 -8.02
N ALA A 202 18.85 -9.63 -7.10
CA ALA A 202 18.64 -9.96 -5.69
C ALA A 202 17.12 -9.99 -5.45
N ALA A 203 16.66 -10.85 -4.54
CA ALA A 203 15.25 -10.87 -4.26
C ALA A 203 14.86 -9.63 -3.43
N PRO A 204 13.69 -9.02 -3.69
CA PRO A 204 13.08 -8.10 -2.75
C PRO A 204 13.03 -8.74 -1.36
N THR A 205 13.28 -7.94 -0.32
CA THR A 205 13.24 -8.42 1.06
C THR A 205 11.85 -8.18 1.63
N PHE A 206 11.14 -9.27 1.93
CA PHE A 206 9.89 -9.23 2.68
C PHE A 206 10.12 -9.79 4.09
N LYS A 207 9.51 -9.18 5.11
CA LYS A 207 9.51 -9.71 6.47
C LYS A 207 8.30 -9.23 7.25
N GLY A 208 7.46 -10.16 7.71
CA GLY A 208 6.26 -9.80 8.47
C GLY A 208 5.27 -9.00 7.61
N VAL A 209 5.19 -9.30 6.33
CA VAL A 209 4.31 -8.60 5.39
C VAL A 209 3.03 -9.40 5.22
N THR A 210 1.90 -8.77 5.49
CA THR A 210 0.56 -9.34 5.30
C THR A 210 -0.01 -8.85 3.98
N LEU A 211 -0.35 -9.77 3.08
CA LEU A 211 -1.06 -9.49 1.85
C LEU A 211 -2.52 -9.92 2.00
N LYS A 212 -3.45 -8.99 1.79
CA LYS A 212 -4.88 -9.27 1.71
C LYS A 212 -5.36 -8.94 0.32
N VAL A 213 -5.57 -9.97 -0.48
CA VAL A 213 -6.09 -9.83 -1.84
C VAL A 213 -7.57 -10.09 -1.81
N TYR A 214 -8.34 -9.05 -2.15
CA TYR A 214 -9.77 -9.13 -2.05
C TYR A 214 -10.50 -8.58 -3.26
N ARG A 215 -11.70 -9.13 -3.47
CA ARG A 215 -12.57 -8.72 -4.56
C ARG A 215 -14.01 -8.74 -4.09
N ASN A 216 -14.69 -7.61 -4.29
CA ASN A 216 -16.10 -7.47 -4.02
C ASN A 216 -16.76 -6.96 -5.30
N ASP A 217 -17.53 -7.82 -5.96
CA ASP A 217 -18.19 -7.52 -7.21
C ASP A 217 -19.72 -7.42 -7.00
N ASP A 218 -20.28 -6.24 -7.26
CA ASP A 218 -21.73 -6.05 -7.40
C ASP A 218 -22.12 -6.34 -8.85
N ILE A 219 -22.85 -7.43 -9.08
CA ILE A 219 -23.14 -7.89 -10.44
C ILE A 219 -24.63 -7.84 -10.73
N TYR A 220 -24.99 -6.97 -11.68
CA TYR A 220 -26.34 -6.93 -12.24
C TYR A 220 -26.41 -7.72 -13.54
N SER A 221 -27.31 -8.69 -13.61
CA SER A 221 -27.51 -9.53 -14.80
C SER A 221 -28.98 -9.62 -15.19
N THR A 222 -29.24 -9.59 -16.50
CA THR A 222 -30.55 -9.89 -17.11
C THR A 222 -30.55 -11.22 -17.85
N SER A 223 -29.45 -11.97 -17.75
CA SER A 223 -29.26 -13.26 -18.41
C SER A 223 -29.88 -14.40 -17.60
N SER A 224 -30.28 -15.47 -18.27
CA SER A 224 -30.65 -16.74 -17.63
C SER A 224 -29.45 -17.45 -16.98
N SER A 225 -28.23 -17.04 -17.32
CA SER A 225 -26.97 -17.52 -16.74
C SER A 225 -25.97 -16.38 -16.57
N THR A 226 -25.48 -16.20 -15.35
CA THR A 226 -24.46 -15.21 -14.97
C THR A 226 -23.18 -15.93 -14.62
N TYR A 227 -22.07 -15.52 -15.23
CA TYR A 227 -20.74 -16.06 -14.97
C TYR A 227 -19.88 -15.01 -14.28
N ILE A 228 -19.28 -15.40 -13.17
CA ILE A 228 -18.44 -14.52 -12.37
C ILE A 228 -17.10 -15.21 -12.21
N ASN A 229 -16.02 -14.52 -12.54
CA ASN A 229 -14.68 -15.07 -12.38
C ASN A 229 -13.85 -14.16 -11.48
N PHE A 230 -13.44 -14.70 -10.33
CA PHE A 230 -12.58 -14.08 -9.35
C PHE A 230 -11.15 -14.57 -9.56
N ASN A 231 -10.35 -13.81 -10.30
CA ASN A 231 -8.93 -14.09 -10.47
C ASN A 231 -8.13 -13.29 -9.44
N MET A 232 -7.55 -13.97 -8.47
CA MET A 232 -6.79 -13.36 -7.38
C MET A 232 -5.44 -14.04 -7.24
N ILE A 233 -4.37 -13.25 -7.15
CA ILE A 233 -3.01 -13.74 -7.02
C ILE A 233 -2.37 -13.07 -5.80
N GLY A 234 -1.82 -13.82 -4.87
CA GLY A 234 -1.10 -13.27 -3.73
C GLY A 234 0.21 -12.62 -4.18
N LEU A 235 1.08 -13.46 -4.74
CA LEU A 235 2.36 -13.10 -5.32
C LEU A 235 2.46 -13.57 -6.77
N ASP A 236 2.60 -12.63 -7.70
CA ASP A 236 2.89 -12.89 -9.12
C ASP A 236 4.36 -12.62 -9.39
N SER A 237 5.15 -13.66 -9.67
CA SER A 237 6.55 -13.54 -10.06
C SER A 237 6.73 -13.91 -11.53
N TYR A 238 7.01 -12.89 -12.35
CA TYR A 238 7.12 -13.02 -13.80
C TYR A 238 8.55 -12.76 -14.27
N TYR A 239 9.15 -13.72 -15.01
CA TYR A 239 10.50 -13.64 -15.58
C TYR A 239 11.69 -13.35 -14.64
N GLY A 240 11.52 -13.43 -13.31
CA GLY A 240 12.60 -13.18 -12.34
C GLY A 240 13.28 -14.44 -11.81
N GLN A 241 14.61 -14.40 -11.62
CA GLN A 241 15.33 -15.35 -10.78
C GLN A 241 15.60 -14.70 -9.43
N PHE A 242 15.03 -15.27 -8.36
CA PHE A 242 15.11 -14.70 -7.01
C PHE A 242 15.85 -15.65 -6.07
N THR A 243 16.82 -15.12 -5.34
CA THR A 243 17.63 -15.92 -4.43
C THR A 243 16.84 -16.44 -3.23
N LYS A 244 15.91 -15.67 -2.67
CA LYS A 244 15.11 -16.08 -1.51
C LYS A 244 13.83 -15.25 -1.38
N LEU A 245 12.70 -15.87 -1.05
CA LEU A 245 11.47 -15.14 -0.69
C LEU A 245 10.96 -15.68 0.64
N GLU A 246 10.90 -14.84 1.66
CA GLU A 246 10.47 -15.22 3.01
C GLU A 246 9.60 -14.15 3.64
N GLY A 247 8.84 -14.51 4.67
CA GLY A 247 8.19 -13.55 5.55
C GLY A 247 6.95 -12.88 4.97
N LEU A 248 6.31 -13.54 3.99
CA LEU A 248 4.99 -13.16 3.47
C LEU A 248 3.90 -14.04 4.10
N GLU A 249 2.87 -13.40 4.64
CA GLU A 249 1.59 -14.02 4.95
C GLU A 249 0.55 -13.54 3.95
N ILE A 250 -0.18 -14.47 3.32
CA ILE A 250 -1.12 -14.18 2.25
C ILE A 250 -2.51 -14.66 2.66
N HIS A 251 -3.48 -13.75 2.55
CA HIS A 251 -4.89 -14.00 2.78
C HIS A 251 -5.68 -13.64 1.52
N PHE A 252 -6.69 -14.45 1.23
CA PHE A 252 -7.59 -14.24 0.10
C PHE A 252 -9.02 -14.05 0.60
N GLU A 253 -9.70 -13.03 0.11
CA GLU A 253 -11.11 -12.80 0.42
C GLU A 253 -11.88 -12.45 -0.85
N ALA A 254 -12.78 -13.31 -1.30
CA ALA A 254 -13.68 -12.98 -2.41
C ALA A 254 -15.13 -13.03 -1.97
N THR A 255 -15.82 -11.92 -2.23
CA THR A 255 -17.26 -11.76 -2.01
C THR A 255 -17.93 -11.33 -3.30
N ALA A 256 -19.16 -11.78 -3.51
CA ALA A 256 -19.97 -11.43 -4.66
C ALA A 256 -21.41 -11.23 -4.22
N ASP A 257 -21.96 -10.05 -4.51
CA ASP A 257 -23.39 -9.78 -4.37
C ASP A 257 -24.01 -9.74 -5.77
N VAL A 258 -24.87 -10.72 -6.07
CA VAL A 258 -25.37 -10.96 -7.42
C VAL A 258 -26.86 -10.65 -7.50
N MET A 259 -27.21 -9.55 -8.16
CA MET A 259 -28.60 -9.20 -8.44
C MET A 259 -29.00 -9.66 -9.85
N VAL A 260 -29.90 -10.63 -9.94
CA VAL A 260 -30.38 -11.12 -11.23
C VAL A 260 -31.85 -10.79 -11.46
N ASN A 261 -32.10 -9.98 -12.49
CA ASN A 261 -33.45 -9.61 -12.93
C ASN A 261 -33.88 -10.47 -14.12
N TYR A 262 -34.16 -11.76 -13.85
CA TYR A 262 -34.60 -12.71 -14.87
C TYR A 262 -35.79 -13.55 -14.38
N THR A 263 -36.91 -13.46 -15.10
CA THR A 263 -38.12 -14.27 -14.86
C THR A 263 -37.91 -15.70 -15.36
N GLY A 264 -37.23 -16.53 -14.57
CA GLY A 264 -37.03 -17.94 -14.92
C GLY A 264 -36.16 -18.77 -13.99
N GLY A 265 -35.70 -18.22 -12.86
CA GLY A 265 -34.73 -18.91 -12.00
C GLY A 265 -33.33 -18.80 -12.61
N PRO A 266 -32.63 -17.70 -12.37
CA PRO A 266 -31.30 -17.50 -12.94
C PRO A 266 -30.29 -18.48 -12.36
N ARG A 267 -29.33 -18.89 -13.19
CA ARG A 267 -28.18 -19.69 -12.74
C ARG A 267 -26.99 -18.76 -12.55
N VAL A 268 -26.40 -18.77 -11.37
CA VAL A 268 -25.15 -18.07 -11.09
C VAL A 268 -24.03 -19.10 -11.03
N TYR A 269 -23.01 -18.90 -11.85
CA TYR A 269 -21.79 -19.69 -11.85
C TYR A 269 -20.64 -18.78 -11.43
N ALA A 270 -20.04 -19.07 -10.28
CA ALA A 270 -18.85 -18.37 -9.82
C ALA A 270 -17.64 -19.29 -9.89
N TYR A 271 -16.58 -18.78 -10.48
CA TYR A 271 -15.27 -19.40 -10.51
C TYR A 271 -14.33 -18.58 -9.64
N PHE A 272 -13.66 -19.25 -8.71
CA PHE A 272 -12.62 -18.65 -7.88
C PHE A 272 -11.30 -19.24 -8.30
N ASP A 273 -10.47 -18.43 -8.95
CA ASP A 273 -9.09 -18.74 -9.25
C ASP A 273 -8.20 -17.94 -8.31
N ALA A 274 -7.92 -18.52 -7.13
CA ALA A 274 -7.10 -17.92 -6.10
C ALA A 274 -5.75 -18.62 -6.05
N LEU A 275 -4.72 -17.97 -6.57
CA LEU A 275 -3.35 -18.46 -6.57
C LEU A 275 -2.55 -17.77 -5.48
N GLY A 276 -2.08 -18.53 -4.49
CA GLY A 276 -1.09 -18.06 -3.52
C GLY A 276 0.11 -17.42 -4.20
N ILE A 277 0.72 -18.18 -5.11
CA ILE A 277 1.96 -17.84 -5.79
C ILE A 277 1.85 -18.29 -7.24
N TYR A 278 2.14 -17.39 -8.16
CA TYR A 278 2.26 -17.68 -9.59
C TYR A 278 3.70 -17.42 -10.06
N LEU A 279 4.31 -18.43 -10.69
CA LEU A 279 5.67 -18.36 -11.25
C LEU A 279 5.58 -18.39 -12.78
N GLY A 280 5.35 -17.24 -13.40
CA GLY A 280 5.25 -17.08 -14.85
C GLY A 280 6.60 -17.10 -15.56
N GLY A 281 7.38 -18.17 -15.37
CA GLY A 281 8.74 -18.31 -15.90
C GLY A 281 9.85 -17.80 -14.97
N GLY A 282 9.49 -17.35 -13.76
CA GLY A 282 10.47 -17.08 -12.71
C GLY A 282 10.97 -18.33 -12.00
N THR A 283 12.15 -18.25 -11.36
CA THR A 283 12.75 -19.33 -10.55
C THR A 283 13.14 -18.79 -9.18
N ILE A 284 12.87 -19.54 -8.11
CA ILE A 284 13.30 -19.20 -6.75
C ILE A 284 14.38 -20.20 -6.33
N LEU A 285 15.58 -19.72 -6.03
CA LEU A 285 16.80 -20.56 -5.94
C LEU A 285 17.15 -21.04 -4.52
N GLY A 286 16.81 -20.29 -3.47
CA GLY A 286 17.33 -20.51 -2.11
C GLY A 286 16.30 -20.85 -1.03
N GLY A 287 15.00 -20.82 -1.34
CA GLY A 287 13.93 -21.20 -0.40
C GLY A 287 12.73 -20.25 -0.42
N MET A 288 11.59 -20.76 0.02
CA MET A 288 10.32 -20.05 0.07
C MET A 288 9.66 -20.29 1.43
N ASP A 289 9.44 -19.23 2.21
CA ASP A 289 8.68 -19.27 3.46
C ASP A 289 7.48 -18.33 3.35
N ILE A 290 6.35 -18.89 2.92
CA ILE A 290 5.11 -18.19 2.65
C ILE A 290 3.98 -18.94 3.35
N THR A 291 3.22 -18.21 4.17
CA THR A 291 2.02 -18.74 4.82
C THR A 291 0.80 -18.27 4.05
N ILE A 292 -0.08 -19.18 3.67
CA ILE A 292 -1.40 -18.85 3.12
C ILE A 292 -2.44 -19.25 4.18
N SER A 293 -3.21 -18.30 4.68
CA SER A 293 -4.13 -18.54 5.79
C SER A 293 -5.43 -17.74 5.65
N GLY A 294 -6.52 -18.23 6.26
CA GLY A 294 -7.74 -17.45 6.45
C GLY A 294 -8.53 -17.08 5.20
N SER A 295 -8.60 -17.93 4.18
CA SER A 295 -9.36 -17.61 2.96
C SER A 295 -10.87 -17.67 3.15
N LEU A 296 -11.58 -16.63 2.73
CA LEU A 296 -13.05 -16.57 2.73
C LEU A 296 -13.58 -16.42 1.30
N TYR A 297 -14.55 -17.26 0.93
CA TYR A 297 -15.24 -17.20 -0.35
C TYR A 297 -16.75 -17.20 -0.09
N HIS A 298 -17.43 -16.12 -0.48
CA HIS A 298 -18.86 -15.94 -0.24
C HIS A 298 -19.57 -15.44 -1.49
N ILE A 299 -20.77 -15.95 -1.74
CA ILE A 299 -21.67 -15.51 -2.80
C ILE A 299 -23.06 -15.40 -2.20
N ASP A 300 -23.67 -14.23 -2.32
CA ASP A 300 -25.09 -14.02 -2.09
C ASP A 300 -25.77 -13.77 -3.44
N ALA A 301 -26.80 -14.56 -3.77
CA ALA A 301 -27.42 -14.64 -5.10
C ALA A 301 -28.93 -14.87 -5.06
#